data_AF-U6DGV8-F1
#
_entry.id   AF-U6DGV8-F1
#
_cell.length_a   1.000
_cell.length_b   1.000
_cell.length_c   1.000
_cell.angle_alpha   90.00
_cell.angle_beta   90.00
_cell.angle_gamma   90.00
#
_symmetry.space_group_name_H-M   'P 1'
#
loop_
_entity.id
_entity.type
_entity.pdbx_description
1 polymer ?
#
loop_
_entity_poly.entity_id
_entity_poly.type
_entity_poly.pdbx_seq_one_letter_code
_entity_poly.pdbx_strand_id
1 'polypeptide(L)'
;RGLEEAPLQYQRSGPPYDFPRYRSTVHEVTQAFAAASREVLAVEAELAGPRGQPLLASHVRSLQQLEQTRLATVALLQLMGAPELSEQENTLEMRQLKMKVIKTMEAISEVLQDLRFDAESVE
;
A
#
# COMPACT_ATOMS: atom_id res chain seq x y z
N ARG A 1 -33.32 21.07 30.52
CA ARG A 1 -33.90 20.01 29.67
C ARG A 1 -33.39 20.02 28.21
N GLY A 2 -32.31 20.74 27.86
CA GLY A 2 -31.83 20.83 26.46
C GLY A 2 -30.48 20.19 26.16
N LEU A 3 -29.83 19.55 27.14
CA LEU A 3 -28.47 19.02 26.98
C LEU A 3 -28.41 17.54 26.56
N GLU A 4 -29.49 16.78 26.77
CA GLU A 4 -29.57 15.36 26.36
C GLU A 4 -29.98 15.20 24.88
N GLU A 5 -30.58 16.24 24.27
CA GLU A 5 -31.00 16.21 22.87
C GLU A 5 -29.89 16.67 21.91
N ALA A 6 -28.93 17.48 22.40
CA ALA A 6 -27.83 17.99 21.59
C ALA A 6 -26.89 16.90 21.04
N PRO A 7 -26.51 15.84 21.79
CA PRO A 7 -25.74 14.72 21.26
C PRO A 7 -26.47 13.93 20.17
N LEU A 8 -27.79 13.74 20.33
CA LEU A 8 -28.63 13.05 19.35
C LEU A 8 -28.80 13.89 18.07
N GLN A 9 -28.93 15.21 18.20
CA GLN A 9 -28.96 16.12 17.06
C GLN A 9 -27.61 16.17 16.34
N TYR A 10 -26.50 16.22 17.07
CA TYR A 10 -25.15 16.18 16.50
C TYR A 10 -24.89 14.87 15.72
N GLN A 11 -25.30 13.74 16.30
CA GLN A 11 -25.17 12.43 15.67
C GLN A 11 -26.09 12.26 14.45
N ARG A 12 -27.24 12.96 14.41
CA ARG A 12 -28.16 13.01 13.25
C ARG A 12 -27.76 14.01 12.18
N SER A 13 -27.03 15.07 12.53
CA SER A 13 -26.52 16.08 11.59
C SER A 13 -25.23 15.65 10.88
N GLY A 14 -24.57 14.60 11.39
CA GLY A 14 -23.39 14.02 10.77
C GLY A 14 -23.74 13.20 9.51
N PRO A 15 -22.82 13.07 8.55
CA PRO A 15 -22.99 12.16 7.43
C PRO A 15 -23.23 10.72 7.95
N PRO A 16 -24.12 9.92 7.32
CA PRO A 16 -24.40 8.57 7.76
C PRO A 16 -23.23 7.63 7.40
N TYR A 17 -22.15 7.66 8.19
CA TYR A 17 -21.02 6.76 8.03
C TYR A 17 -21.36 5.37 8.58
N ASP A 18 -21.26 4.34 7.73
CA ASP A 18 -21.39 2.94 8.13
C ASP A 18 -20.06 2.40 8.67
N PHE A 19 -19.75 2.78 9.91
CA PHE A 19 -18.53 2.36 10.60
C PHE A 19 -18.38 0.84 10.74
N PRO A 20 -19.44 0.06 11.05
CA PRO A 20 -19.35 -1.40 11.08
C PRO A 20 -18.88 -2.00 9.75
N ARG A 21 -19.48 -1.58 8.63
CA ARG A 21 -19.07 -2.05 7.30
C ARG A 21 -17.65 -1.63 6.95
N TYR A 22 -17.29 -0.37 7.20
CA TYR A 22 -15.94 0.14 7.00
C TYR A 22 -14.90 -0.71 7.77
N ARG A 23 -15.16 -1.00 9.05
CA ARG A 23 -14.27 -1.83 9.87
C ARG A 23 -14.12 -3.24 9.33
N SER A 24 -15.21 -3.88 8.88
CA SER A 24 -15.16 -5.21 8.27
C SER A 24 -14.29 -5.21 7.02
N THR A 25 -14.52 -4.26 6.12
CA THR A 25 -13.75 -4.14 4.88
C THR A 25 -12.26 -3.88 5.13
N VAL A 26 -11.92 -2.95 6.02
CA VAL A 26 -10.52 -2.69 6.39
C VAL A 26 -9.87 -3.94 6.97
N HIS A 27 -10.60 -4.67 7.82
CA HIS A 27 -10.09 -5.89 8.43
C HIS A 27 -9.82 -6.98 7.39
N GLU A 28 -10.77 -7.25 6.49
CA GLU A 28 -10.64 -8.23 5.42
C GLU A 28 -9.45 -7.90 4.50
N VAL A 29 -9.33 -6.64 4.07
CA VAL A 29 -8.22 -6.18 3.23
C VAL A 29 -6.88 -6.33 3.97
N THR A 30 -6.84 -5.97 5.26
CA THR A 30 -5.61 -6.09 6.08
C THR A 30 -5.19 -7.54 6.24
N GLN A 31 -6.13 -8.46 6.46
CA GLN A 31 -5.84 -9.89 6.57
C GLN A 31 -5.30 -10.46 5.25
N ALA A 32 -5.96 -10.16 4.12
CA ALA A 32 -5.54 -10.61 2.81
C ALA A 32 -4.12 -10.11 2.47
N PHE A 33 -3.85 -8.84 2.75
CA PHE A 33 -2.52 -8.26 2.55
C PHE A 33 -1.46 -8.92 3.46
N ALA A 34 -1.78 -9.14 4.74
CA ALA A 34 -0.87 -9.79 5.67
C ALA A 34 -0.57 -11.25 5.28
N ALA A 35 -1.55 -11.97 4.74
CA ALA A 35 -1.35 -13.31 4.20
C ALA A 35 -0.40 -13.30 3.01
N ALA A 36 -0.68 -12.48 2.00
CA ALA A 36 0.18 -12.34 0.82
C ALA A 36 1.61 -11.91 1.21
N SER A 37 1.76 -10.96 2.14
CA SER A 37 3.09 -10.51 2.61
C SER A 37 3.89 -11.65 3.26
N ARG A 38 3.25 -12.51 4.05
CA ARG A 38 3.91 -13.70 4.63
C ARG A 38 4.36 -14.69 3.57
N GLU A 39 3.58 -14.91 2.53
CA GLU A 39 3.94 -15.79 1.42
C GLU A 39 5.19 -15.28 0.69
N VAL A 40 5.28 -13.98 0.41
CA VAL A 40 6.46 -13.40 -0.25
C VAL A 40 7.70 -13.51 0.66
N LEU A 41 7.56 -13.27 1.97
CA LEU A 41 8.67 -13.45 2.92
C LEU A 41 9.14 -14.91 3.00
N ALA A 42 8.23 -15.87 2.91
CA ALA A 42 8.57 -17.28 2.86
C ALA A 42 9.35 -17.63 1.58
N VAL A 43 8.93 -17.09 0.43
CA VAL A 43 9.66 -17.24 -0.85
C VAL A 43 11.08 -16.67 -0.75
N GLU A 44 11.24 -15.46 -0.22
CA GLU A 44 12.57 -14.85 -0.01
C GLU A 44 13.46 -15.74 0.87
N ALA A 45 12.91 -16.25 1.98
CA ALA A 45 13.64 -17.11 2.91
C ALA A 45 14.04 -18.46 2.27
N GLU A 46 13.17 -19.05 1.44
CA GLU A 46 13.45 -20.29 0.72
C GLU A 46 14.58 -20.10 -0.31
N LEU A 47 14.53 -18.99 -1.06
CA LEU A 47 15.55 -18.61 -2.03
C LEU A 47 16.91 -18.37 -1.35
N ALA A 48 16.92 -17.61 -0.25
CA ALA A 48 18.15 -17.29 0.48
C ALA A 48 18.76 -18.49 1.21
N GLY A 49 17.92 -19.43 1.67
CA GLY A 49 18.34 -20.59 2.46
C GLY A 49 18.42 -21.87 1.62
N PRO A 50 17.41 -22.76 1.69
CA PRO A 50 17.45 -24.09 1.08
C PRO A 50 17.83 -24.14 -0.40
N ARG A 51 17.41 -23.15 -1.20
CA ARG A 51 17.72 -23.12 -2.65
C ARG A 51 19.09 -22.54 -2.97
N GLY A 52 19.73 -21.84 -2.02
CA GLY A 52 21.04 -21.21 -2.23
C GLY A 52 21.05 -20.20 -3.39
N GLN A 53 19.94 -19.48 -3.59
CA GLN A 53 19.73 -18.49 -4.65
C GLN A 53 19.68 -17.05 -4.06
N PRO A 54 20.78 -16.55 -3.48
CA PRO A 54 20.80 -15.25 -2.79
C PRO A 54 20.53 -14.07 -3.73
N LEU A 55 20.86 -14.18 -5.02
CA LEU A 55 20.55 -13.16 -6.03
C LEU A 55 19.04 -13.01 -6.21
N LEU A 56 18.31 -14.11 -6.43
CA LEU A 56 16.84 -14.08 -6.56
C LEU A 56 16.18 -13.61 -5.26
N ALA A 57 16.70 -14.02 -4.09
CA ALA A 57 16.24 -13.51 -2.80
C ALA A 57 16.44 -11.98 -2.69
N SER A 58 17.56 -11.45 -3.19
CA SER A 58 17.83 -10.01 -3.18
C SER A 58 16.88 -9.22 -4.08
N HIS A 59 16.46 -9.79 -5.20
CA HIS A 59 15.44 -9.21 -6.08
C HIS A 59 14.08 -9.18 -5.40
N VAL A 60 13.66 -10.29 -4.77
CA VAL A 60 12.40 -10.35 -4.00
C VAL A 60 12.38 -9.30 -2.88
N ARG A 61 13.49 -9.15 -2.14
CA ARG A 61 13.62 -8.12 -1.11
C ARG A 61 13.52 -6.71 -1.69
N SER A 62 14.20 -6.45 -2.80
CA SER A 62 14.14 -5.14 -3.48
C SER A 62 12.72 -4.81 -3.94
N LEU A 63 11.99 -5.80 -4.48
CA LEU A 63 10.57 -5.65 -4.84
C LEU A 63 9.71 -5.29 -3.64
N GLN A 64 9.90 -5.94 -2.49
CA GLN A 64 9.16 -5.62 -1.27
C GLN A 64 9.40 -4.17 -0.81
N GLN A 65 10.64 -3.70 -0.84
CA GLN A 65 11.00 -2.34 -0.45
C GLN A 65 10.41 -1.28 -1.38
N LEU A 66 10.44 -1.55 -2.69
CA LEU A 66 9.84 -0.68 -3.69
C LEU A 66 8.31 -0.65 -3.56
N GLU A 67 7.68 -1.80 -3.35
CA GLU A 67 6.24 -1.89 -3.15
C GLU A 67 5.80 -1.18 -1.87
N GLN A 68 6.57 -1.31 -0.77
CA GLN A 68 6.33 -0.54 0.46
C GLN A 68 6.43 0.97 0.21
N THR A 69 7.43 1.41 -0.56
CA THR A 69 7.60 2.82 -0.93
C THR A 69 6.42 3.33 -1.78
N ARG A 70 5.94 2.50 -2.71
CA ARG A 70 4.77 2.79 -3.54
C ARG A 70 3.52 2.93 -2.69
N LEU A 71 3.24 1.96 -1.81
CA LEU A 71 2.10 1.95 -0.89
C LEU A 71 2.07 3.20 -0.01
N ALA A 72 3.20 3.56 0.60
CA ALA A 72 3.30 4.78 1.43
C ALA A 72 3.05 6.06 0.61
N THR A 73 3.59 6.14 -0.60
CA THR A 73 3.43 7.31 -1.48
C THR A 73 1.97 7.44 -1.96
N VAL A 74 1.32 6.33 -2.31
CA VAL A 74 -0.10 6.30 -2.69
C VAL A 74 -1.00 6.67 -1.51
N ALA A 75 -0.71 6.19 -0.30
CA ALA A 75 -1.46 6.56 0.89
C ALA A 75 -1.40 8.08 1.15
N LEU A 76 -0.22 8.69 0.99
CA LEU A 76 -0.07 10.16 1.10
C LEU A 76 -0.89 10.89 0.03
N LEU A 77 -0.86 10.41 -1.23
CA LEU A 77 -1.69 10.98 -2.30
C LEU A 77 -3.19 10.89 -2.01
N GLN A 78 -3.65 9.76 -1.45
CA GLN A 78 -5.04 9.56 -1.08
C GLN A 78 -5.48 10.51 0.03
N LEU A 79 -4.62 10.74 1.04
CA LEU A 79 -4.89 11.73 2.09
C LEU A 79 -4.99 13.15 1.54
N MET A 80 -4.09 13.53 0.62
CA MET A 80 -4.11 14.86 0.00
C MET A 80 -5.26 15.08 -0.98
N GLY A 81 -5.79 14.02 -1.59
CA GLY A 81 -6.96 14.07 -2.47
C GLY A 81 -8.30 13.95 -1.75
N ALA A 82 -8.30 13.81 -0.42
CA ALA A 82 -9.53 13.71 0.36
C ALA A 82 -10.30 15.04 0.30
N PRO A 83 -11.61 15.03 -0.04
CA PRO A 83 -12.40 16.24 -0.23
C PRO A 83 -12.49 17.12 1.03
N GLU A 84 -12.31 16.56 2.22
CA GLU A 84 -12.25 17.34 3.48
C GLU A 84 -10.97 18.17 3.63
N LEU A 85 -9.92 17.87 2.86
CA LEU A 85 -8.58 18.49 2.91
C LEU A 85 -8.19 19.18 1.59
N SER A 86 -9.02 19.06 0.55
CA SER A 86 -8.70 19.37 -0.84
C SER A 86 -9.44 20.61 -1.34
N GLU A 87 -8.91 21.81 -1.07
CA GLU A 87 -9.23 23.01 -1.88
C GLU A 87 -8.28 23.20 -3.07
N GLN A 88 -7.17 22.44 -3.12
CA GLN A 88 -6.12 22.64 -4.12
C GLN A 88 -5.55 21.31 -4.66
N GLU A 89 -6.22 20.73 -5.66
CA GLU A 89 -5.84 19.48 -6.33
C GLU A 89 -4.50 19.54 -7.12
N ASN A 90 -3.78 20.68 -7.05
CA ASN A 90 -2.67 21.00 -7.96
C ASN A 90 -1.41 21.54 -7.24
N THR A 91 -1.14 21.07 -6.03
CA THR A 91 0.10 21.43 -5.32
C THR A 91 1.34 20.83 -6.01
N LEU A 92 2.49 21.51 -5.90
CA LEU A 92 3.78 20.99 -6.37
C LEU A 92 4.10 19.63 -5.72
N GLU A 93 3.76 19.48 -4.43
CA GLU A 93 3.95 18.25 -3.65
C GLU A 93 3.14 17.08 -4.21
N MET A 94 1.86 17.29 -4.57
CA MET A 94 1.06 16.22 -5.18
C MET A 94 1.67 15.78 -6.53
N ARG A 95 2.16 16.72 -7.35
CA ARG A 95 2.87 16.39 -8.59
C ARG A 95 4.16 15.59 -8.34
N GLN A 96 4.92 15.95 -7.30
CA GLN A 96 6.13 15.21 -6.90
C GLN A 96 5.81 13.80 -6.42
N LEU A 97 4.75 13.62 -5.61
CA LEU A 97 4.31 12.30 -5.16
C LEU A 97 3.80 11.44 -6.33
N LYS A 98 3.02 12.00 -7.26
CA LYS A 98 2.61 11.30 -8.50
C LYS A 98 3.81 10.84 -9.31
N MET A 99 4.81 11.72 -9.50
CA MET A 99 6.06 11.39 -10.17
C MET A 99 6.84 10.30 -9.42
N LYS A 100 6.87 10.34 -8.09
CA LYS A 100 7.51 9.31 -7.27
C LYS A 100 6.83 7.94 -7.46
N VAL A 101 5.49 7.88 -7.52
CA VAL A 101 4.76 6.64 -7.82
C VAL A 101 5.17 6.09 -9.18
N ILE A 102 5.20 6.92 -10.22
CA ILE A 102 5.60 6.50 -11.58
C ILE A 102 7.00 5.88 -11.57
N LYS A 103 7.99 6.60 -11.00
CA LYS A 103 9.37 6.13 -10.91
C LYS A 103 9.51 4.84 -10.10
N THR A 104 8.77 4.72 -8.99
CA THR A 104 8.79 3.49 -8.21
C THR A 104 8.17 2.32 -8.98
N MET A 105 7.12 2.54 -9.79
CA MET A 105 6.56 1.50 -10.66
C MET A 105 7.52 1.08 -11.79
N GLU A 106 8.27 2.03 -12.35
CA GLU A 106 9.33 1.73 -13.34
C GLU A 106 10.42 0.86 -12.70
N ALA A 107 10.92 1.22 -11.52
CA ALA A 107 11.89 0.43 -10.77
C ALA A 107 11.38 -0.97 -10.40
N ILE A 108 10.10 -1.10 -10.01
CA ILE A 108 9.49 -2.42 -9.77
C ILE A 108 9.51 -3.27 -11.04
N SER A 109 9.17 -2.65 -12.17
CA SER A 109 9.14 -3.34 -13.48
C SER A 109 10.53 -3.81 -13.90
N GLU A 110 11.56 -3.01 -13.65
CA GLU A 110 12.96 -3.36 -13.88
C GLU A 110 13.39 -4.56 -13.04
N VAL A 111 13.17 -4.52 -11.71
CA VAL A 111 13.53 -5.64 -10.83
C VAL A 111 12.74 -6.92 -11.17
N LEU A 112 11.49 -6.81 -11.62
CA LEU A 112 10.72 -7.98 -12.09
C LEU A 112 11.33 -8.58 -13.37
N GLN A 113 11.87 -7.76 -14.27
CA GLN A 113 12.55 -8.23 -15.47
C GLN A 113 13.86 -8.94 -15.12
N ASP A 114 14.65 -8.37 -14.21
CA ASP A 114 15.89 -8.96 -13.72
C ASP A 114 15.62 -10.28 -12.99
N LEU A 115 14.62 -10.31 -12.09
CA LEU A 115 14.20 -11.51 -11.40
C LEU A 115 13.81 -12.63 -12.37
N ARG A 116 13.05 -12.31 -13.42
CA ARG A 116 12.69 -13.29 -14.45
C ARG A 116 13.92 -13.81 -15.17
N PHE A 117 14.79 -12.93 -15.64
CA PHE A 117 15.98 -13.29 -16.39
C PHE A 117 16.94 -14.17 -15.56
N ASP A 118 17.17 -13.80 -14.30
CA ASP A 118 18.04 -14.56 -13.41
C ASP A 118 17.41 -15.88 -12.99
N ALA A 119 16.08 -15.96 -12.85
CA ALA A 119 15.39 -17.23 -12.56
C ALA A 119 15.47 -18.21 -13.74
N GLU A 120 15.30 -17.73 -14.97
CA GLU A 120 15.44 -18.53 -16.21
C GLU A 120 16.89 -18.99 -16.43
N SER A 121 17.87 -18.29 -15.87
CA SER A 121 19.30 -18.65 -15.98
C SER A 121 19.76 -19.69 -14.95
N VAL A 122 18.92 -20.04 -13.98
CA VAL A 122 19.21 -21.03 -12.91
C VAL A 122 18.69 -22.43 -13.26
N GLU A 123 17.87 -22.56 -14.32
CA GLU A 123 17.45 -23.84 -14.93
C GLU A 123 18.56 -24.45 -15.81
#